data_AF-A0AAN0SBI9-F1
#
_entry.id   AF-A0AAN0SBI9-F1
#
_cell.length_a   1.000
_cell.length_b   1.000
_cell.length_c   1.000
_cell.angle_alpha   90.00
_cell.angle_beta   90.00
_cell.angle_gamma   90.00
#
_symmetry.space_group_name_H-M   'P 1'
#
loop_
_entity.id
_entity.type
_entity.pdbx_description
1 polymer ?
#
loop_
_entity_poly.entity_id
_entity_poly.type
_entity_poly.pdbx_seq_one_letter_code
_entity_poly.pdbx_strand_id
1 'polypeptide(L)'
;MPSENLVVSLPSLIHRIGGDANKQLRIVAKQHDCELKRVRRSRNWQLIGQPEALLDLFNNLSEQSTEFDFVLSKLNVQISQSIKPRESTEERLKRILLADPTITLTELMERTGCSLSEARTARFESEIL
;
A
#
# COMPACT_ATOMS: atom_id res chain seq x y z
N MET A 1 -3.39 -15.29 10.69
CA MET A 1 -2.84 -13.98 11.10
C MET A 1 -3.96 -12.98 10.93
N PRO A 2 -4.32 -12.15 11.93
CA PRO A 2 -5.24 -11.05 11.65
C PRO A 2 -4.55 -10.11 10.67
N SER A 3 -5.14 -9.92 9.50
CA SER A 3 -4.72 -8.89 8.56
C SER A 3 -4.67 -7.54 9.31
N GLU A 4 -3.63 -6.75 9.10
CA GLU A 4 -3.57 -5.42 9.71
C GLU A 4 -4.49 -4.47 8.93
N ASN A 5 -5.23 -3.63 9.66
CA ASN A 5 -6.05 -2.60 9.03
C ASN A 5 -5.19 -1.66 8.19
N LEU A 6 -5.60 -1.45 6.94
CA LEU A 6 -5.02 -0.44 6.06
C LEU A 6 -5.70 0.91 6.31
N VAL A 7 -4.95 1.99 6.16
CA VAL A 7 -5.42 3.36 6.29
C VAL A 7 -5.28 4.07 4.94
N VAL A 8 -6.39 4.34 4.28
CA VAL A 8 -6.44 5.08 3.03
C VAL A 8 -6.63 6.56 3.33
N SER A 9 -5.67 7.40 2.93
CA SER A 9 -5.77 8.85 3.12
C SER A 9 -6.60 9.52 2.02
N LEU A 10 -7.62 10.27 2.42
CA LEU A 10 -8.59 10.97 1.57
C LEU A 10 -8.54 12.49 1.83
N PRO A 11 -7.51 13.20 1.31
CA PRO A 11 -7.36 14.63 1.51
C PRO A 11 -8.46 15.43 0.80
N SER A 12 -9.04 16.39 1.52
CA SER A 12 -10.10 17.27 1.01
C SER A 12 -11.33 16.52 0.47
N LEU A 13 -11.68 15.38 1.06
CA LEU A 13 -12.74 14.48 0.57
C LEU A 13 -14.06 15.20 0.25
N ILE A 14 -14.58 15.99 1.19
CA ILE A 14 -15.85 16.73 1.01
C ILE A 14 -15.82 17.68 -0.19
N HIS A 15 -14.66 18.29 -0.48
CA HIS A 15 -14.53 19.17 -1.66
C HIS A 15 -14.51 18.38 -2.97
N ARG A 16 -14.12 17.10 -2.93
CA ARG A 16 -13.95 16.26 -4.13
C ARG A 16 -15.21 15.52 -4.51
N ILE A 17 -15.95 15.01 -3.52
CA ILE A 17 -17.17 14.21 -3.76
C ILE A 17 -18.45 14.90 -3.24
N GLY A 18 -18.34 16.02 -2.54
CA GLY A 18 -19.50 16.68 -1.94
C GLY A 18 -19.91 16.08 -0.57
N GLY A 19 -20.82 16.78 0.09
CA GLY A 19 -21.28 16.42 1.44
C GLY A 19 -22.18 15.20 1.46
N ASP A 20 -23.08 15.07 0.49
CA ASP A 20 -24.07 13.99 0.44
C ASP A 20 -23.45 12.66 0.00
N ALA A 21 -22.59 12.67 -1.02
CA ALA A 21 -21.79 11.50 -1.38
C ALA A 21 -20.92 11.02 -0.21
N ASN A 22 -20.34 11.92 0.59
CA ASN A 22 -19.58 11.53 1.78
C ASN A 22 -20.46 10.88 2.86
N LYS A 23 -21.72 11.30 3.03
CA LYS A 23 -22.65 10.64 3.95
C LYS A 23 -22.98 9.23 3.44
N GLN A 24 -23.25 9.09 2.14
CA GLN A 24 -23.50 7.79 1.52
C GLN A 24 -22.28 6.87 1.64
N LEU A 25 -21.09 7.36 1.28
CA LEU A 25 -19.83 6.62 1.42
C LEU A 25 -19.60 6.13 2.85
N ARG A 26 -19.94 6.93 3.87
CA ARG A 26 -19.85 6.50 5.27
C ARG A 26 -20.78 5.33 5.59
N ILE A 27 -21.99 5.32 5.04
CA ILE A 27 -22.97 4.25 5.24
C ILE A 27 -22.46 2.96 4.58
N VAL A 28 -22.06 3.06 3.31
CA VAL A 28 -21.56 1.92 2.53
C VAL A 28 -20.27 1.36 3.15
N ALA A 29 -19.32 2.22 3.53
CA ALA A 29 -18.10 1.79 4.21
C ALA A 29 -18.41 0.96 5.47
N LYS A 30 -19.38 1.41 6.29
CA LYS A 30 -19.77 0.67 7.50
C LYS A 30 -20.43 -0.68 7.20
N GLN A 31 -21.10 -0.85 6.06
CA GLN A 31 -21.67 -2.13 5.63
C GLN A 31 -20.59 -3.16 5.25
N HIS A 32 -19.42 -2.68 4.83
CA HIS A 32 -18.25 -3.49 4.48
C HIS A 32 -17.20 -3.48 5.61
N ASP A 33 -17.59 -3.32 6.88
CA ASP A 33 -16.68 -3.30 8.03
C ASP A 33 -15.51 -2.28 7.93
N CYS A 34 -15.70 -1.21 7.16
CA CYS A 34 -14.76 -0.12 7.00
C CYS A 34 -15.22 1.13 7.77
N GLU A 35 -14.27 1.85 8.36
CA GLU A 35 -14.50 3.10 9.08
C GLU A 35 -14.04 4.30 8.23
N LEU A 36 -14.98 5.15 7.82
CA LEU A 36 -14.68 6.48 7.28
C LEU A 36 -14.70 7.53 8.39
N LYS A 37 -13.56 8.17 8.67
CA LYS A 37 -13.46 9.22 9.70
C LYS A 37 -12.64 10.43 9.26
N ARG A 38 -12.94 11.57 9.87
CA ARG A 38 -12.17 12.79 9.68
C ARG A 38 -10.98 12.82 10.63
N VAL A 39 -9.83 13.25 10.13
CA VAL A 39 -8.63 13.46 10.95
C VAL A 39 -8.83 14.77 11.74
N ARG A 40 -9.30 14.65 12.98
CA ARG A 40 -9.58 15.75 13.91
C ARG A 40 -10.43 16.88 13.25
N ARG A 41 -9.92 18.12 13.27
CA ARG A 41 -10.58 19.32 12.74
C ARG A 41 -10.09 19.71 11.33
N SER A 42 -9.30 18.85 10.68
CA SER A 42 -8.77 19.10 9.34
C SER A 42 -9.77 18.74 8.23
N ARG A 43 -9.42 19.06 6.97
CA ARG A 43 -10.14 18.58 5.78
C ARG A 43 -9.72 17.18 5.35
N ASN A 44 -8.79 16.55 6.07
CA ASN A 44 -8.31 15.22 5.76
C ASN A 44 -9.25 14.18 6.35
N TRP A 45 -9.63 13.23 5.51
CA TRP A 45 -10.40 12.06 5.88
C TRP A 45 -9.54 10.82 5.71
N GLN A 46 -9.90 9.76 6.42
CA GLN A 46 -9.28 8.46 6.33
C GLN A 46 -10.36 7.39 6.27
N LEU A 47 -10.15 6.42 5.39
CA LEU A 47 -10.94 5.21 5.30
C LEU A 47 -10.06 4.06 5.81
N ILE A 48 -10.57 3.31 6.77
CA ILE A 48 -9.81 2.29 7.50
C ILE A 48 -10.56 0.99 7.44
N GLY A 49 -9.87 -0.10 7.12
CA GLY A 49 -10.48 -1.42 7.06
C GLY A 49 -9.44 -2.48 6.74
N GLN A 50 -9.88 -3.73 6.80
CA GLN A 50 -9.05 -4.85 6.36
C GLN A 50 -8.86 -4.81 4.84
N PRO A 51 -7.73 -5.35 4.31
CA PRO A 51 -7.48 -5.37 2.87
C PRO A 51 -8.64 -5.96 2.06
N GLU A 52 -9.22 -7.06 2.54
CA GLU A 52 -10.34 -7.77 1.90
C GLU A 52 -11.61 -6.91 1.92
N ALA A 53 -11.93 -6.33 3.09
CA ALA A 53 -13.06 -5.42 3.27
C ALA A 53 -12.98 -4.17 2.39
N LEU A 54 -11.78 -3.59 2.23
CA LEU A 54 -11.53 -2.45 1.34
C LEU A 54 -11.65 -2.83 -0.14
N LEU A 55 -11.29 -4.05 -0.51
CA LEU A 55 -11.47 -4.58 -1.87
C LEU A 55 -12.95 -4.79 -2.19
N ASP A 56 -13.72 -5.35 -1.27
CA ASP A 56 -15.17 -5.51 -1.43
C ASP A 56 -15.87 -4.16 -1.56
N LEU A 57 -15.47 -3.18 -0.74
CA LEU A 57 -15.95 -1.81 -0.83
C LEU A 57 -15.58 -1.17 -2.18
N PHE A 58 -14.36 -1.39 -2.68
CA PHE A 58 -13.93 -0.89 -3.98
C PHE A 58 -14.83 -1.44 -5.11
N ASN A 59 -15.07 -2.76 -5.12
CA ASN A 59 -15.93 -3.40 -6.12
C ASN A 59 -17.34 -2.83 -6.07
N ASN A 60 -17.94 -2.73 -4.88
CA ASN A 60 -19.28 -2.16 -4.70
C ASN A 60 -19.39 -0.71 -5.20
N LEU A 61 -18.42 0.14 -4.88
CA LEU A 61 -18.43 1.55 -5.30
C LEU A 61 -18.19 1.70 -6.81
N SER A 62 -17.39 0.82 -7.42
CA SER A 62 -17.08 0.86 -8.85
C SER A 62 -18.29 0.57 -9.75
N GLU A 63 -19.27 -0.17 -9.23
CA GLU A 63 -20.50 -0.53 -9.94
C GLU A 63 -21.58 0.56 -9.87
N GLN A 64 -21.53 1.46 -8.88
CA GLN A 64 -22.63 2.38 -8.58
C GLN A 64 -22.56 3.72 -9.33
N SER A 65 -21.38 4.36 -9.42
CA SER A 65 -21.23 5.65 -10.11
C SER A 65 -19.77 6.11 -10.24
N THR A 66 -19.53 7.11 -11.10
CA THR A 66 -18.27 7.85 -11.19
C THR A 66 -18.08 8.91 -10.09
N GLU A 67 -19.09 9.12 -9.22
CA GLU A 67 -19.03 10.11 -8.14
C GLU A 67 -17.90 9.79 -7.14
N PHE A 68 -17.52 8.51 -7.05
CA PHE A 68 -16.47 8.03 -6.16
C PHE A 68 -15.12 7.82 -6.84
N ASP A 69 -14.90 8.28 -8.08
CA ASP A 69 -13.63 8.09 -8.83
C ASP A 69 -12.39 8.49 -8.02
N PHE A 70 -12.48 9.60 -7.28
CA PHE A 70 -11.39 10.02 -6.40
C PHE A 70 -11.09 8.98 -5.31
N VAL A 71 -12.13 8.44 -4.67
CA VAL A 71 -11.99 7.45 -3.59
C VAL A 71 -11.49 6.12 -4.16
N LEU A 72 -12.04 5.67 -5.29
CA LEU A 72 -11.61 4.48 -6.02
C LEU A 72 -10.13 4.57 -6.39
N SER A 73 -9.67 5.72 -6.89
CA SER A 73 -8.25 5.93 -7.21
C SER A 73 -7.34 5.75 -6.00
N LYS A 74 -7.77 6.20 -4.81
CA LYS A 74 -7.01 6.11 -3.57
C LYS A 74 -7.03 4.70 -2.98
N LEU A 75 -8.19 4.03 -3.04
CA LEU A 75 -8.33 2.62 -2.68
C LEU A 75 -7.42 1.74 -3.53
N ASN A 76 -7.49 1.88 -4.85
CA ASN A 76 -6.70 1.06 -5.77
C ASN A 76 -5.18 1.20 -5.51
N VAL A 77 -4.69 2.43 -5.28
CA VAL A 77 -3.28 2.65 -4.93
C VAL A 77 -2.92 1.96 -3.61
N GLN A 78 -3.73 2.12 -2.57
CA GLN A 78 -3.44 1.54 -1.25
C GLN A 78 -3.47 0.01 -1.29
N ILE A 79 -4.49 -0.58 -1.93
CA ILE A 79 -4.65 -2.03 -2.10
C ILE A 79 -3.50 -2.59 -2.94
N SER A 80 -3.15 -1.92 -4.04
CA SER A 80 -2.01 -2.33 -4.87
C SER A 80 -0.68 -2.26 -4.11
N GLN A 81 -0.51 -1.28 -3.22
CA GLN A 81 0.69 -1.17 -2.37
C GLN A 81 0.74 -2.21 -1.26
N SER A 82 -0.41 -2.64 -0.73
CA SER A 82 -0.46 -3.72 0.26
C SER A 82 -0.25 -5.10 -0.37
N ILE A 83 -0.69 -5.29 -1.62
CA ILE A 83 -0.51 -6.56 -2.35
C ILE A 83 0.88 -6.64 -2.99
N LYS A 84 1.50 -5.51 -3.35
CA LYS A 84 2.88 -5.50 -3.81
C LYS A 84 3.76 -6.10 -2.70
N PRO A 85 4.47 -7.21 -2.98
CA PRO A 85 5.49 -7.69 -2.07
C PRO A 85 6.42 -6.51 -1.79
N ARG A 86 6.63 -6.18 -0.51
CA ARG A 86 7.78 -5.37 -0.15
C ARG A 86 8.98 -6.13 -0.70
N GLU A 87 9.80 -5.49 -1.54
CA GLU A 87 11.03 -6.08 -2.06
C GLU A 87 11.74 -6.74 -0.87
N SER A 88 11.82 -8.07 -0.91
CA SER A 88 12.48 -8.82 0.15
C SER A 88 13.95 -8.39 0.19
N THR A 89 14.59 -8.54 1.35
CA THR A 89 16.03 -8.25 1.48
C THR A 89 16.83 -8.98 0.40
N GLU A 90 16.44 -10.21 0.06
CA GLU A 90 17.03 -11.02 -1.00
C GLU A 90 16.86 -10.41 -2.40
N GLU A 91 15.63 -10.04 -2.79
CA GLU A 91 15.38 -9.39 -4.09
C GLU A 91 16.13 -8.06 -4.23
N ARG A 92 16.22 -7.29 -3.13
CA ARG A 92 16.98 -6.05 -3.08
C ARG A 92 18.47 -6.28 -3.29
N LEU A 93 19.04 -7.28 -2.64
CA LEU A 93 20.45 -7.65 -2.80
C LEU A 93 20.74 -8.10 -4.23
N LYS A 94 19.89 -8.95 -4.81
CA LYS A 94 20.01 -9.40 -6.21
C LYS A 94 19.97 -8.23 -7.19
N ARG A 95 19.03 -7.29 -7.02
CA ARG A 95 18.93 -6.11 -7.88
C ARG A 95 20.19 -5.24 -7.84
N ILE A 96 20.78 -5.04 -6.66
CA ILE A 96 22.01 -4.25 -6.52
C ILE A 96 23.18 -4.98 -7.20
N LEU A 97 23.31 -6.29 -7.00
CA LEU A 97 24.36 -7.10 -7.62
C LEU A 97 24.23 -7.15 -9.15
N LEU A 98 23.02 -7.21 -9.69
CA LEU A 98 22.78 -7.14 -11.14
C LEU A 98 23.12 -5.77 -11.72
N ALA A 99 22.85 -4.70 -10.98
CA ALA A 99 23.15 -3.33 -11.42
C ALA A 99 24.64 -2.97 -11.31
N ASP A 100 25.33 -3.52 -10.31
CA ASP A 100 26.76 -3.35 -10.09
C ASP A 100 27.40 -4.68 -9.61
N PRO A 101 27.83 -5.55 -10.54
CA PRO A 101 28.47 -6.82 -10.20
C PRO A 101 29.82 -6.64 -9.49
N THR A 102 30.42 -5.46 -9.59
CA THR A 102 31.75 -5.16 -9.02
C THR A 102 31.69 -4.65 -7.59
N ILE A 103 30.48 -4.38 -7.07
CA ILE A 103 30.27 -3.93 -5.69
C ILE A 103 30.96 -4.88 -4.71
N THR A 104 31.62 -4.36 -3.68
CA THR A 104 32.24 -5.19 -2.64
C THR A 104 31.19 -5.66 -1.64
N LEU A 105 31.46 -6.75 -0.91
CA LEU A 105 30.52 -7.22 0.13
C LEU A 105 30.33 -6.15 1.23
N THR A 106 31.39 -5.42 1.58
CA THR A 106 31.34 -4.33 2.56
C THR A 106 30.41 -3.20 2.10
N GLU A 107 30.58 -2.75 0.85
CA GLU A 107 29.74 -1.69 0.26
C GLU A 107 28.27 -2.15 0.14
N LEU A 108 28.04 -3.41 -0.22
CA LEU A 108 26.71 -4.00 -0.29
C LEU A 108 26.02 -4.01 1.08
N MET A 109 26.75 -4.39 2.13
CA MET A 109 26.25 -4.38 3.51
C MET A 109 25.97 -2.96 4.01
N GLU A 110 26.82 -1.98 3.72
CA GLU A 110 26.59 -0.58 4.11
C GLU A 110 25.33 0.01 3.45
N ARG A 111 25.07 -0.32 2.18
CA ARG A 111 23.90 0.19 1.44
C ARG A 111 22.57 -0.48 1.79
N THR A 112 22.62 -1.70 2.31
CA THR A 112 21.42 -2.51 2.55
C THR A 112 21.15 -2.80 4.01
N GLY A 113 22.17 -2.69 4.87
CA GLY A 113 22.11 -3.10 6.28
C GLY A 113 22.03 -4.62 6.46
N CYS A 114 22.27 -5.42 5.42
CA CYS A 114 22.20 -6.87 5.51
C CYS A 114 23.38 -7.45 6.30
N SER A 115 23.19 -8.66 6.83
CA SER A 115 24.25 -9.43 7.47
C SER A 115 25.28 -9.93 6.46
N LEU A 116 26.48 -10.27 6.96
CA LEU A 116 27.55 -10.85 6.14
C LEU A 116 27.12 -12.18 5.49
N SER A 117 26.31 -12.98 6.18
CA SER A 117 25.74 -14.23 5.65
C SER A 117 24.81 -13.96 4.47
N GLU A 118 23.89 -13.01 4.59
CA GLU A 118 22.94 -12.66 3.51
C GLU A 118 23.68 -12.10 2.29
N ALA A 119 24.69 -11.23 2.50
CA ALA A 119 25.49 -10.68 1.41
C ALA A 119 26.24 -11.76 0.62
N ARG A 120 26.79 -12.77 1.32
CA ARG A 120 27.49 -13.91 0.70
C ARG A 120 26.55 -14.79 -0.09
N THR A 121 25.39 -15.14 0.47
CA THR A 121 24.38 -15.94 -0.21
C THR A 121 23.91 -15.25 -1.48
N ALA A 122 23.56 -13.96 -1.40
CA ALA A 122 23.10 -13.20 -2.55
C ALA A 122 24.15 -13.10 -3.67
N ARG A 123 25.43 -12.91 -3.33
CA ARG A 123 26.53 -12.92 -4.30
C ARG A 123 26.63 -14.27 -5.00
N PHE A 124 26.68 -15.35 -4.23
CA PHE A 124 26.80 -16.70 -4.79
C PHE A 124 25.63 -17.03 -5.73
N GLU A 125 24.41 -16.69 -5.34
CA GLU A 125 23.23 -16.89 -6.20
C GLU A 125 23.26 -16.02 -7.46
N SER A 126 23.79 -14.79 -7.39
CA SER A 126 23.91 -13.91 -8.56
C SER A 126 24.93 -14.41 -9.60
N GLU A 127 25.91 -15.22 -9.18
CA GLU A 127 26.93 -15.81 -10.06
C GLU A 127 26.46 -17.11 -10.74
N ILE A 128 25.40 -17.72 -10.22
CA ILE A 128 24.83 -19.00 -10.73
C ILE A 128 23.73 -18.76 -11.78
N LEU A 129 23.21 -17.54 -11.87
CA LEU A 129 22.05 -17.14 -12.68
C LEU A 129 22.42 -16.75 -14.13
#